data_AF-A0A7K8MIJ2-F1
#
_entry.id   AF-A0A7K8MIJ2-F1
#
_cell.length_a   1.000
_cell.length_b   1.000
_cell.length_c   1.000
_cell.angle_alpha   90.00
_cell.angle_beta   90.00
_cell.angle_gamma   90.00
#
_symmetry.space_group_name_H-M   'P 1'
#
loop_
_entity.id
_entity.type
_entity.pdbx_description
1 polymer ?
#
loop_
_entity_poly.entity_id
_entity_poly.type
_entity_poly.pdbx_seq_one_letter_code
_entity_poly.pdbx_strand_id
1 'polypeptide(L)'
;MALNKNHSEGGGVIVNNSENVLMTYDHVEITFSDLEPMPEAFKGTKKGSVFLTPYRVIFVSKGKDAMQSFVMPFYLLKDCEIKQPVFGANYIKGTVKAEAGGGWEGSATFKMTFSAGGAIEFGQRMLQVASQVSRGEIPSGAYGYSYMPNGSYAFAPPAANGGYPYPPPPPDFYPGPPVADGGMGYMQLPPPPYPGPMEPPVSGPDLPSTPAAEAKAAEAAASAYYSPGNPHNVYMPTDQPPPPPYFPPEDKKNQ
;
A
#
# COMPACT_ATOMS: atom_id res chain seq x y z
N MET A 1 1.05 7.47 13.74
CA MET A 1 -0.33 7.92 14.04
C MET A 1 -0.26 9.35 14.51
N ALA A 2 -1.16 10.20 14.03
CA ALA A 2 -1.21 11.61 14.39
C ALA A 2 -2.57 12.02 14.99
N LEU A 3 -2.52 12.86 16.02
CA LEU A 3 -3.66 13.42 16.73
C LEU A 3 -3.90 14.87 16.30
N ASN A 4 -5.16 15.22 16.04
CA ASN A 4 -5.65 16.58 15.76
C ASN A 4 -4.93 17.30 14.61
N LYS A 5 -4.67 16.58 13.50
CA LYS A 5 -4.03 17.13 12.29
C LYS A 5 -4.93 17.19 11.05
N ASN A 6 -6.05 16.47 11.02
CA ASN A 6 -6.83 16.22 9.79
C ASN A 6 -8.33 16.53 9.95
N HIS A 7 -8.65 17.66 10.59
CA HIS A 7 -10.02 18.17 10.73
C HIS A 7 -10.08 19.66 10.42
N SER A 8 -11.25 20.10 9.94
CA SER A 8 -11.60 21.51 9.77
C SER A 8 -12.39 22.02 10.98
N GLU A 9 -12.45 23.34 11.17
CA GLU A 9 -13.24 23.96 12.25
C GLU A 9 -14.74 23.61 12.18
N GLY A 10 -15.25 23.28 10.98
CA GLY A 10 -16.63 22.83 10.76
C GLY A 10 -16.89 21.35 11.02
N GLY A 11 -15.89 20.59 11.49
CA GLY A 11 -16.02 19.15 11.76
C GLY A 11 -15.90 18.25 10.51
N GLY A 12 -15.44 18.79 9.38
CA GLY A 12 -15.11 18.01 8.18
C GLY A 12 -13.69 17.46 8.21
N VAL A 13 -13.43 16.39 7.44
CA VAL A 13 -12.10 15.80 7.27
C VAL A 13 -11.23 16.65 6.35
N ILE A 14 -9.93 16.76 6.66
CA ILE A 14 -8.94 17.34 5.75
C ILE A 14 -8.07 16.22 5.20
N VAL A 15 -8.10 16.06 3.88
CA VAL A 15 -7.32 15.07 3.13
C VAL A 15 -6.43 15.80 2.12
N ASN A 16 -5.25 15.26 1.82
CA ASN A 16 -4.37 15.85 0.82
C ASN A 16 -5.01 15.77 -0.58
N ASN A 17 -4.79 16.76 -1.43
CA ASN A 17 -5.26 16.79 -2.82
C ASN A 17 -4.77 15.58 -3.66
N SER A 18 -3.68 14.92 -3.26
CA SER A 18 -3.16 13.69 -3.88
C SER A 18 -3.82 12.39 -3.38
N GLU A 19 -4.86 12.48 -2.54
CA GLU A 19 -5.52 11.36 -1.91
C GLU A 19 -7.05 11.54 -1.94
N ASN A 20 -7.77 10.53 -2.44
CA ASN A 20 -9.24 10.55 -2.39
C ASN A 20 -9.77 9.75 -1.18
N VAL A 21 -10.96 10.14 -0.72
CA VAL A 21 -11.74 9.32 0.21
C VAL A 21 -12.37 8.17 -0.57
N LEU A 22 -12.12 6.94 -0.14
CA LEU A 22 -12.65 5.71 -0.76
C LEU A 22 -14.01 5.33 -0.19
N MET A 23 -14.20 5.57 1.10
CA MET A 23 -15.39 5.14 1.84
C MET A 23 -15.52 5.96 3.12
N THR A 24 -16.75 6.26 3.51
CA THR A 24 -17.07 7.02 4.73
C THR A 24 -18.23 6.39 5.47
N TYR A 25 -18.14 6.37 6.80
CA TYR A 25 -19.26 6.03 7.67
C TYR A 25 -19.41 7.04 8.79
N ASP A 26 -20.64 7.43 9.05
CA ASP A 26 -21.03 8.27 10.18
C ASP A 26 -21.50 7.41 11.37
N HIS A 27 -21.70 8.06 12.52
CA HIS A 27 -22.20 7.42 13.74
C HIS A 27 -21.30 6.29 14.24
N VAL A 28 -19.99 6.48 14.07
CA VAL A 28 -18.96 5.57 14.53
C VAL A 28 -18.47 5.99 15.91
N GLU A 29 -18.30 5.02 16.79
CA GLU A 29 -17.74 5.20 18.13
C GLU A 29 -16.35 4.59 18.22
N ILE A 30 -15.35 5.35 18.65
CA ILE A 30 -14.01 4.84 18.90
C ILE A 30 -13.64 4.97 20.38
N THR A 31 -13.05 3.91 20.93
CA THR A 31 -12.50 3.86 22.29
C THR A 31 -11.08 3.34 22.25
N PHE A 32 -10.25 3.76 23.20
CA PHE A 32 -8.86 3.34 23.31
C PHE A 32 -8.61 2.67 24.66
N SER A 33 -7.73 1.68 24.68
CA SER A 33 -7.22 1.02 25.88
C SER A 33 -5.71 0.82 25.81
N ASP A 34 -5.12 0.32 26.89
CA ASP A 34 -3.70 -0.04 26.98
C ASP A 34 -2.74 1.17 26.85
N LEU A 35 -3.16 2.31 27.37
CA LEU A 35 -2.40 3.58 27.44
C LEU A 35 -2.28 4.04 28.90
N GLU A 36 -1.06 4.08 29.44
CA GLU A 36 -0.81 4.51 30.82
C GLU A 36 0.37 5.50 30.92
N PRO A 37 0.16 6.71 31.47
CA PRO A 37 -1.14 7.30 31.84
C PRO A 37 -1.97 7.66 30.60
N MET A 38 -3.29 7.52 30.69
CA MET A 38 -4.18 7.77 29.55
C MET A 38 -4.36 9.28 29.29
N PRO A 39 -3.92 9.82 28.13
CA PRO A 39 -4.08 11.23 27.82
C PRO A 39 -5.56 11.61 27.63
N GLU A 40 -5.93 12.85 27.92
CA GLU A 40 -7.33 13.33 27.86
C GLU A 40 -7.99 13.08 26.49
N ALA A 41 -7.24 13.29 25.42
CA ALA A 41 -7.68 13.03 24.06
C ALA A 41 -8.15 11.58 23.83
N PHE A 42 -7.62 10.60 24.57
CA PHE A 42 -7.99 9.20 24.41
C PHE A 42 -9.10 8.75 25.38
N LYS A 43 -9.37 9.53 26.45
CA LYS A 43 -10.34 9.15 27.50
C LYS A 43 -11.77 9.06 26.97
N GLY A 44 -12.47 8.02 27.42
CA GLY A 44 -13.89 7.82 27.13
C GLY A 44 -14.17 7.34 25.70
N THR A 45 -15.42 7.47 25.28
CA THR A 45 -15.88 7.10 23.94
C THR A 45 -15.98 8.34 23.06
N LYS A 46 -15.36 8.30 21.89
CA LYS A 46 -15.42 9.38 20.90
C LYS A 46 -16.44 9.02 19.83
N LYS A 47 -17.36 9.93 19.54
CA LYS A 47 -18.40 9.74 18.52
C LYS A 47 -18.06 10.60 17.31
N GLY A 48 -18.19 10.05 16.10
CA GLY A 48 -17.77 10.77 14.92
C GLY A 48 -17.99 10.00 13.62
N SER A 49 -17.18 10.36 12.64
CA SER A 49 -17.18 9.77 11.31
C SER A 49 -15.80 9.19 11.01
N VAL A 50 -15.77 8.11 10.24
CA VAL A 50 -14.54 7.47 9.79
C VAL A 50 -14.43 7.54 8.28
N PHE A 51 -13.22 7.84 7.81
CA PHE A 51 -12.88 7.99 6.40
C PHE A 51 -11.77 7.00 6.06
N LEU A 52 -12.02 6.17 5.05
CA LEU A 52 -11.02 5.31 4.46
C LEU A 52 -10.39 6.01 3.27
N THR A 53 -9.07 5.97 3.20
CA THR A 53 -8.28 6.49 2.09
C THR A 53 -7.31 5.39 1.62
N PRO A 54 -6.63 5.54 0.47
CA PRO A 54 -5.62 4.60 0.02
C PRO A 54 -4.51 4.31 1.03
N TYR A 55 -4.21 5.18 2.00
CA TYR A 55 -3.03 5.02 2.87
C TYR A 55 -3.34 4.94 4.37
N ARG A 56 -4.54 5.37 4.76
CA ARG A 56 -4.87 5.59 6.16
C ARG A 56 -6.36 5.53 6.43
N VAL A 57 -6.68 5.25 7.68
CA VAL A 57 -8.00 5.54 8.25
C VAL A 57 -7.91 6.86 8.99
N ILE A 58 -8.90 7.73 8.80
CA ILE A 58 -9.01 9.00 9.53
C ILE A 58 -10.34 8.97 10.29
N PHE A 59 -10.26 9.10 11.61
CA PHE A 59 -11.43 9.35 12.44
C PHE A 59 -11.55 10.86 12.71
N VAL A 60 -12.75 11.41 12.60
CA VAL A 60 -13.05 12.80 12.93
C VAL A 60 -14.19 12.82 13.95
N SER A 61 -13.94 13.41 15.11
CA SER A 61 -14.95 13.52 16.17
C SER A 61 -16.03 14.53 15.80
N LYS A 62 -17.26 14.24 16.21
CA LYS A 62 -18.39 15.15 16.10
C LYS A 62 -18.47 16.02 17.35
N GLY A 63 -18.51 17.34 17.17
CA GLY A 63 -18.67 18.31 18.25
C GLY A 63 -17.37 18.61 18.99
N LYS A 64 -17.49 19.09 20.24
CA LYS A 64 -16.36 19.50 21.06
C LYS A 64 -15.81 18.31 21.84
N ASP A 65 -14.66 17.79 21.41
CA ASP A 65 -13.91 16.73 22.09
C ASP A 65 -12.40 17.05 22.04
N ALA A 66 -11.64 16.64 23.07
CA ALA A 66 -10.18 16.83 23.09
C ALA A 66 -9.47 16.13 21.91
N MET A 67 -10.00 15.01 21.43
CA MET A 67 -9.65 14.42 20.14
C MET A 67 -10.63 14.93 19.09
N GLN A 68 -10.15 15.78 18.19
CA GLN A 68 -10.89 16.27 17.02
C GLN A 68 -10.66 15.38 15.79
N SER A 69 -9.44 14.86 15.61
CA SER A 69 -9.16 13.88 14.55
C SER A 69 -8.08 12.91 14.97
N PHE A 70 -8.15 11.67 14.50
CA PHE A 70 -7.10 10.67 14.71
C PHE A 70 -6.77 9.94 13.42
N VAL A 71 -5.50 10.02 13.01
CA VAL A 71 -5.01 9.43 11.77
C VAL A 71 -4.27 8.13 12.05
N MET A 72 -4.69 7.08 11.34
CA MET A 72 -4.19 5.72 11.46
C MET A 72 -3.66 5.22 10.10
N PRO A 73 -2.39 5.52 9.73
CA PRO A 73 -1.79 4.96 8.53
C PRO A 73 -1.60 3.45 8.62
N PHE A 74 -1.78 2.75 7.50
CA PHE A 74 -1.77 1.28 7.48
C PHE A 74 -0.44 0.67 7.95
N TYR A 75 0.69 1.34 7.71
CA TYR A 75 2.01 0.82 8.15
C TYR A 75 2.21 0.79 9.67
N LEU A 76 1.41 1.56 10.43
CA LEU A 76 1.43 1.60 11.89
C LEU A 76 0.23 0.89 12.53
N LEU A 77 -0.69 0.36 11.72
CA LEU A 77 -1.83 -0.40 12.15
C LEU A 77 -1.43 -1.88 12.27
N LYS A 78 -1.74 -2.51 13.40
CA LYS A 78 -1.46 -3.93 13.65
C LYS A 78 -2.69 -4.64 14.19
N ASP A 79 -2.69 -5.97 14.08
CA ASP A 79 -3.67 -6.87 14.69
C ASP A 79 -5.12 -6.46 14.41
N CYS A 80 -5.39 -6.02 13.19
CA CYS A 80 -6.68 -5.46 12.85
C CYS A 80 -7.69 -6.56 12.49
N GLU A 81 -8.77 -6.63 13.25
CA GLU A 81 -9.79 -7.67 13.15
C GLU A 81 -11.20 -7.08 13.16
N ILE A 82 -12.07 -7.68 12.33
CA ILE A 82 -13.51 -7.39 12.31
C ILE A 82 -14.19 -8.37 13.26
N LYS A 83 -14.93 -7.87 14.24
CA LYS A 83 -15.69 -8.67 15.20
C LYS A 83 -17.19 -8.50 14.97
N GLN A 84 -17.87 -9.64 14.86
CA GLN A 84 -19.31 -9.73 14.63
C GLN A 84 -19.97 -10.45 15.81
N PRO A 85 -20.20 -9.75 16.94
CA PRO A 85 -20.88 -10.35 18.08
C PRO A 85 -22.35 -10.66 17.73
N VAL A 86 -22.89 -11.76 18.26
CA VAL A 86 -24.31 -12.11 18.10
C VAL A 86 -25.22 -11.04 18.74
N PHE A 87 -24.74 -10.42 19.82
CA PHE A 87 -25.42 -9.34 20.52
C PHE A 87 -24.56 -8.08 20.53
N GLY A 88 -25.12 -6.98 20.05
CA GLY A 88 -24.45 -5.68 19.96
C GLY A 88 -24.00 -5.32 18.55
N ALA A 89 -23.38 -4.15 18.42
CA ALA A 89 -22.91 -3.65 17.13
C ALA A 89 -21.57 -4.28 16.73
N ASN A 90 -21.42 -4.49 15.42
CA ASN A 90 -20.15 -4.93 14.86
C ASN A 90 -19.08 -3.87 15.06
N TYR A 91 -17.85 -4.32 15.30
CA TYR A 91 -16.74 -3.42 15.56
C TYR A 91 -15.45 -3.93 14.93
N ILE A 92 -14.53 -2.99 14.69
CA ILE A 92 -13.18 -3.25 14.25
C ILE A 92 -12.26 -2.99 15.44
N LYS A 93 -11.36 -3.91 15.73
CA LYS A 93 -10.35 -3.78 16.77
C LYS A 93 -8.97 -3.81 16.12
N GLY A 94 -8.00 -3.12 16.71
CA GLY A 94 -6.59 -3.30 16.37
C GLY A 94 -5.68 -2.50 17.29
N THR A 95 -4.39 -2.53 16.98
CA THR A 95 -3.35 -1.82 17.73
C THR A 95 -2.80 -0.69 16.88
N VAL A 96 -2.59 0.47 17.50
CA VAL A 96 -2.00 1.66 16.89
C VAL A 96 -0.74 2.08 17.64
N LYS A 97 0.26 2.55 16.90
CA LYS A 97 1.50 3.09 17.48
C LYS A 97 1.68 4.56 17.15
N ALA A 98 2.10 5.33 18.15
CA ALA A 98 2.46 6.72 17.98
C ALA A 98 3.61 6.89 16.98
N GLU A 99 3.60 8.02 16.30
CA GLU A 99 4.68 8.43 15.40
C GLU A 99 5.35 9.69 15.97
N ALA A 100 6.62 9.88 15.68
CA ALA A 100 7.36 11.05 16.13
C ALA A 100 6.66 12.34 15.64
N GLY A 101 6.39 13.28 16.56
CA GLY A 101 5.66 14.51 16.24
C GLY A 101 4.16 14.34 16.03
N GLY A 102 3.61 13.13 16.25
CA GLY A 102 2.19 12.82 16.08
C GLY A 102 1.26 13.38 17.18
N GLY A 103 1.78 14.10 18.16
CA GLY A 103 0.99 14.72 19.24
C GLY A 103 0.57 13.77 20.37
N TRP A 104 1.10 12.56 20.39
CA TRP A 104 0.97 11.59 21.48
C TRP A 104 2.12 10.57 21.41
N GLU A 105 2.30 9.75 22.45
CA GLU A 105 3.36 8.75 22.55
C GLU A 105 2.83 7.39 23.00
N GLY A 106 3.58 6.33 22.67
CA GLY A 106 3.25 4.95 23.06
C GLY A 106 2.47 4.16 22.01
N SER A 107 1.71 3.18 22.48
CA SER A 107 0.82 2.33 21.69
C SER A 107 -0.53 2.22 22.38
N ALA A 108 -1.58 1.94 21.61
CA ALA A 108 -2.93 1.80 22.14
C ALA A 108 -3.69 0.73 21.36
N THR A 109 -4.58 0.02 22.03
CA THR A 109 -5.60 -0.76 21.35
C THR A 109 -6.79 0.14 21.08
N PHE A 110 -7.26 0.19 19.83
CA PHE A 110 -8.50 0.87 19.49
C PHE A 110 -9.63 -0.14 19.26
N LYS A 111 -10.85 0.29 19.54
CA LYS A 111 -12.08 -0.40 19.17
C LYS A 111 -13.00 0.61 18.51
N MET A 112 -13.38 0.35 17.27
CA MET A 112 -14.25 1.18 16.45
C MET A 112 -15.58 0.46 16.21
N THR A 113 -16.66 0.94 16.82
CA THR A 113 -18.00 0.34 16.81
C THR A 113 -18.90 1.07 15.83
N PHE A 114 -19.58 0.33 14.97
CA PHE A 114 -20.44 0.88 13.92
C PHE A 114 -21.91 0.63 14.26
N SER A 115 -22.48 1.54 15.05
CA SER A 115 -23.86 1.40 15.55
C SER A 115 -24.92 1.51 14.45
N ALA A 116 -24.60 2.19 13.35
CA ALA A 116 -25.48 2.32 12.17
C ALA A 116 -25.25 1.24 11.09
N GLY A 117 -24.41 0.23 11.35
CA GLY A 117 -23.98 -0.75 10.34
C GLY A 117 -22.74 -0.32 9.56
N GLY A 118 -22.27 -1.15 8.63
CA GLY A 118 -21.12 -0.85 7.76
C GLY A 118 -19.76 -1.39 8.23
N ALA A 119 -19.62 -1.89 9.46
CA ALA A 119 -18.34 -2.40 9.98
C ALA A 119 -17.69 -3.48 9.10
N ILE A 120 -18.51 -4.37 8.53
CA ILE A 120 -18.03 -5.50 7.71
C ILE A 120 -17.46 -4.97 6.40
N GLU A 121 -18.25 -4.17 5.68
CA GLU A 121 -17.84 -3.58 4.41
C GLU A 121 -16.62 -2.67 4.58
N PHE A 122 -16.66 -1.79 5.58
CA PHE A 122 -15.54 -0.91 5.90
C PHE A 122 -14.28 -1.71 6.25
N GLY A 123 -14.40 -2.69 7.16
CA GLY A 123 -13.27 -3.49 7.60
C GLY A 123 -12.67 -4.33 6.49
N GLN A 124 -13.51 -4.96 5.65
CA GLN A 124 -13.05 -5.75 4.51
C GLN A 124 -12.33 -4.86 3.49
N ARG A 125 -12.91 -3.69 3.17
CA ARG A 125 -12.28 -2.75 2.24
C ARG A 125 -10.97 -2.20 2.79
N MET A 126 -10.92 -1.87 4.09
CA MET A 126 -9.72 -1.40 4.76
C MET A 126 -8.60 -2.44 4.71
N LEU A 127 -8.88 -3.70 5.04
CA LEU A 127 -7.90 -4.79 4.97
C LEU A 127 -7.43 -5.05 3.53
N GLN A 128 -8.33 -4.98 2.56
CA GLN A 128 -7.99 -5.09 1.14
C GLN A 128 -7.01 -3.99 0.71
N VAL A 129 -7.31 -2.73 1.03
CA VAL A 129 -6.46 -1.58 0.67
C VAL A 129 -5.12 -1.66 1.39
N ALA A 130 -5.11 -1.96 2.70
CA ALA A 130 -3.89 -2.13 3.47
C ALA A 130 -2.98 -3.23 2.89
N SER A 131 -3.58 -4.34 2.42
CA SER A 131 -2.85 -5.41 1.75
C SER A 131 -2.23 -4.95 0.42
N GLN A 132 -2.95 -4.18 -0.40
CA GLN A 132 -2.40 -3.63 -1.66
C GLN A 132 -1.19 -2.73 -1.39
N VAL A 133 -1.33 -1.78 -0.46
CA VAL A 133 -0.24 -0.86 -0.09
C VAL A 133 0.98 -1.61 0.43
N SER A 134 0.77 -2.67 1.24
CA SER A 134 1.87 -3.49 1.77
C SER A 134 2.66 -4.22 0.68
N ARG A 135 2.04 -4.51 -0.48
CA ARG A 135 2.69 -5.13 -1.64
C ARG A 135 3.30 -4.10 -2.60
N GLY A 136 3.21 -2.80 -2.29
CA GLY A 136 3.65 -1.72 -3.18
C GLY A 136 2.71 -1.49 -4.36
N GLU A 137 1.50 -2.04 -4.33
CA GLU A 137 0.46 -1.76 -5.32
C GLU A 137 -0.16 -0.39 -5.05
N ILE A 138 -0.54 0.33 -6.12
CA ILE A 138 -1.20 1.63 -6.01
C ILE A 138 -2.70 1.37 -5.85
N PRO A 139 -3.31 1.64 -4.69
CA PRO A 139 -4.72 1.37 -4.49
C PRO A 139 -5.58 2.28 -5.36
N SER A 140 -6.71 1.77 -5.83
CA SER A 140 -7.70 2.56 -6.57
C SER A 140 -8.08 3.80 -5.75
N GLY A 141 -7.98 4.99 -6.35
CA GLY A 141 -8.21 6.28 -5.70
C GLY A 141 -6.94 7.02 -5.23
N ALA A 142 -5.76 6.41 -5.34
CA ALA A 142 -4.48 7.09 -5.22
C ALA A 142 -4.00 7.62 -6.59
N TYR A 143 -3.57 8.88 -6.67
CA TYR A 143 -3.10 9.52 -7.91
C TYR A 143 -1.65 9.13 -8.29
N GLY A 144 -1.24 7.87 -8.10
CA GLY A 144 0.10 7.41 -8.47
C GLY A 144 1.23 7.73 -7.47
N TYR A 145 0.89 8.24 -6.29
CA TYR A 145 1.85 8.65 -5.27
C TYR A 145 1.95 7.67 -4.11
N SER A 146 3.11 7.08 -3.86
CA SER A 146 3.38 6.27 -2.67
C SER A 146 3.41 7.12 -1.39
N TYR A 147 2.73 6.68 -0.34
CA TYR A 147 2.74 7.36 0.96
C TYR A 147 3.94 6.93 1.80
N MET A 148 4.77 7.90 2.19
CA MET A 148 5.96 7.69 3.01
C MET A 148 5.64 7.83 4.50
N PRO A 149 6.40 7.17 5.40
CA PRO A 149 6.17 7.20 6.85
C PRO A 149 6.22 8.57 7.52
N ASN A 150 6.65 9.62 6.82
CA ASN A 150 6.69 11.02 7.29
C ASN A 150 5.51 11.85 6.76
N GLY A 151 4.51 11.22 6.13
CA GLY A 151 3.39 11.92 5.48
C GLY A 151 3.73 12.57 4.14
N SER A 152 4.93 12.34 3.59
CA SER A 152 5.29 12.79 2.24
C SER A 152 4.78 11.81 1.18
N TYR A 153 4.51 12.34 -0.01
CA TYR A 153 4.04 11.58 -1.16
C TYR A 153 5.20 11.49 -2.15
N ALA A 154 5.66 10.26 -2.44
CA ALA A 154 6.68 10.02 -3.45
C ALA A 154 6.01 9.57 -4.73
N PHE A 155 6.39 10.15 -5.87
CA PHE A 155 6.00 9.59 -7.17
C PHE A 155 6.64 8.20 -7.27
N ALA A 156 5.86 7.17 -7.60
CA ALA A 156 6.46 5.88 -7.90
C ALA A 156 7.41 6.07 -9.09
N PRO A 157 8.71 5.71 -8.99
CA PRO A 157 9.59 5.78 -10.15
C PRO A 157 8.95 4.95 -11.27
N PRO A 158 8.87 5.47 -12.50
CA PRO A 158 8.30 4.71 -13.60
C PRO A 158 9.06 3.38 -13.69
N ALA A 159 8.31 2.28 -13.75
CA ALA A 159 8.89 0.98 -14.01
C ALA A 159 9.80 1.13 -15.24
N ALA A 160 11.08 0.76 -15.09
CA ALA A 160 12.07 0.81 -16.15
C ALA A 160 11.78 -0.30 -17.17
N ASN A 161 10.63 -0.25 -17.83
CA ASN A 161 10.32 -1.08 -18.98
C ASN A 161 9.13 -0.50 -19.76
N GLY A 162 9.40 -0.06 -20.99
CA GLY A 162 8.39 0.21 -22.01
C GLY A 162 7.92 1.67 -22.07
N GLY A 163 8.41 2.38 -23.09
CA GLY A 163 8.03 3.77 -23.37
C GLY A 163 6.53 3.94 -23.63
N TYR A 164 5.93 4.90 -22.94
CA TYR A 164 4.64 5.46 -23.32
C TYR A 164 4.88 6.69 -24.20
N PRO A 165 4.33 6.75 -25.42
CA PRO A 165 4.36 7.97 -26.22
C PRO A 165 3.47 9.00 -25.51
N TYR A 166 4.06 10.10 -25.04
CA TYR A 166 3.27 11.30 -24.80
C TYR A 166 2.64 11.70 -26.14
N PRO A 167 1.31 11.88 -26.24
CA PRO A 167 0.73 12.51 -27.41
C PRO A 167 1.29 13.93 -27.52
N PRO A 168 1.72 14.39 -28.70
CA PRO A 168 2.22 15.74 -28.87
C PRO A 168 1.12 16.75 -28.49
N PRO A 169 1.47 17.87 -27.83
CA PRO A 169 0.50 18.90 -27.51
C PRO A 169 -0.11 19.48 -28.80
N PRO A 170 -1.40 19.82 -28.81
CA PRO A 170 -2.04 20.40 -29.98
C PRO A 170 -1.38 21.73 -30.36
N PRO A 171 -1.06 21.95 -31.65
CA PRO A 171 -0.61 23.25 -32.11
C PRO A 171 -1.81 24.21 -32.03
N ASP A 172 -1.62 25.38 -31.37
CA ASP A 172 -2.35 26.65 -31.63
C ASP A 172 -2.66 27.51 -30.38
N PHE A 173 -1.78 27.63 -29.37
CA PHE A 173 -2.07 28.63 -28.32
C PHE A 173 -0.92 29.43 -27.70
N TYR A 174 0.25 29.52 -28.34
CA TYR A 174 1.24 30.53 -27.93
C TYR A 174 1.84 31.28 -29.13
N PRO A 175 1.67 32.60 -29.23
CA PRO A 175 2.42 33.41 -30.17
C PRO A 175 3.89 33.42 -29.75
N GLY A 176 4.76 32.94 -30.64
CA GLY A 176 6.20 32.92 -30.43
C GLY A 176 6.79 34.34 -30.34
N PRO A 177 7.87 34.55 -29.57
CA PRO A 177 8.57 35.83 -29.51
C PRO A 177 9.22 36.16 -30.88
N PRO A 178 9.38 37.46 -31.20
CA PRO A 178 9.76 37.89 -32.54
C PRO A 178 11.19 37.46 -32.89
N VAL A 179 11.36 37.13 -34.16
CA VAL A 179 12.64 36.84 -34.82
C VAL A 179 13.56 38.06 -34.72
N ALA A 180 14.72 37.88 -34.10
CA ALA A 180 15.83 38.82 -34.17
C ALA A 180 16.98 38.16 -34.96
N ASP A 181 17.25 38.80 -36.09
CA ASP A 181 18.29 38.53 -37.08
C ASP A 181 19.71 38.73 -36.53
N GLY A 182 20.63 37.87 -36.96
CA GLY A 182 22.05 38.18 -37.11
C GLY A 182 22.94 38.39 -35.87
N GLY A 183 23.77 37.38 -35.57
CA GLY A 183 25.17 37.64 -35.18
C GLY A 183 25.62 37.19 -33.77
N MET A 184 26.42 36.11 -33.79
CA MET A 184 27.57 35.82 -32.91
C MET A 184 27.44 35.83 -31.37
N GLY A 185 27.60 34.63 -30.78
CA GLY A 185 28.59 34.47 -29.70
C GLY A 185 28.19 33.77 -28.41
N TYR A 186 27.78 32.50 -28.46
CA TYR A 186 28.12 31.56 -27.38
C TYR A 186 28.49 30.21 -28.00
N MET A 187 29.79 29.90 -27.94
CA MET A 187 30.38 28.65 -28.38
C MET A 187 29.69 27.49 -27.67
N GLN A 188 28.94 26.71 -28.43
CA GLN A 188 28.60 25.34 -28.04
C GLN A 188 29.89 24.53 -28.13
N LEU A 189 30.51 24.24 -26.99
CA LEU A 189 31.62 23.30 -26.93
C LEU A 189 31.12 21.95 -27.48
N PRO A 190 31.91 21.25 -28.32
CA PRO A 190 31.52 19.92 -28.79
C PRO A 190 31.37 18.98 -27.60
N PRO A 191 30.40 18.05 -27.63
CA PRO A 191 30.22 17.08 -26.56
C PRO A 191 31.50 16.25 -26.36
N PRO A 192 31.86 15.89 -25.12
CA PRO A 192 33.03 15.06 -24.86
C PRO A 192 32.89 13.70 -25.59
N PRO A 193 33.99 13.15 -26.11
CA PRO A 193 33.95 11.86 -26.80
C PRO A 193 33.51 10.75 -25.84
N TYR A 194 32.54 9.96 -26.29
CA TYR A 194 32.04 8.79 -25.58
C TYR A 194 33.18 7.78 -25.35
N PRO A 195 33.36 7.22 -24.13
CA PRO A 195 34.24 6.08 -23.93
C PRO A 195 33.71 4.89 -24.75
N GLY A 196 34.53 4.35 -25.65
CA GLY A 196 34.21 3.16 -26.45
C GLY A 196 34.11 1.87 -25.62
N PRO A 197 33.69 0.75 -26.23
CA PRO A 197 33.57 -0.54 -25.55
C PRO A 197 34.92 -0.99 -24.96
N MET A 198 34.93 -1.30 -23.67
CA MET A 198 36.09 -1.87 -22.98
C MET A 198 36.38 -3.27 -23.54
N GLU A 199 37.59 -3.48 -24.07
CA GLU A 199 38.12 -4.81 -24.35
C GLU A 199 38.23 -5.62 -23.05
N PRO A 200 38.01 -6.96 -23.09
CA PRO A 200 38.15 -7.79 -21.90
C PRO A 200 39.64 -7.91 -21.51
N PRO A 201 39.99 -7.80 -20.20
CA PRO A 201 41.37 -7.98 -19.78
C PRO A 201 41.83 -9.43 -19.93
N VAL A 202 43.03 -9.57 -20.48
CA VAL A 202 43.82 -10.79 -20.57
C VAL A 202 44.32 -11.21 -19.17
N SER A 203 44.12 -12.48 -18.86
CA SER A 203 44.81 -13.38 -17.92
C SER A 203 45.30 -12.86 -16.56
N GLY A 204 44.63 -13.30 -15.49
CA GLY A 204 45.18 -13.39 -14.13
C GLY A 204 45.69 -14.82 -13.81
N PRO A 205 46.49 -15.00 -12.73
CA PRO A 205 47.32 -16.19 -12.53
C PRO A 205 46.53 -17.46 -12.13
N ASP A 206 47.00 -18.61 -12.62
CA ASP A 206 46.49 -19.97 -12.37
C ASP A 206 46.22 -20.24 -10.88
N LEU A 207 44.96 -20.57 -10.56
CA LEU A 207 44.56 -21.18 -9.31
C LEU A 207 44.29 -22.68 -9.56
N PRO A 208 44.76 -23.59 -8.68
CA PRO A 208 44.62 -25.02 -8.91
C PRO A 208 43.15 -25.46 -8.85
N SER A 209 42.70 -26.13 -9.93
CA SER A 209 41.40 -26.80 -10.00
C SER A 209 41.36 -27.95 -8.99
N THR A 210 40.38 -27.93 -8.09
CA THR A 210 40.10 -29.06 -7.20
C THR A 210 38.85 -29.80 -7.70
N PRO A 211 38.80 -31.15 -7.58
CA PRO A 211 37.68 -31.98 -8.07
C PRO A 211 36.30 -31.61 -7.48
N ALA A 212 36.27 -30.85 -6.38
CA ALA A 212 35.03 -30.44 -5.72
C ALA A 212 34.29 -29.31 -6.46
N ALA A 213 34.99 -28.49 -7.27
CA ALA A 213 34.37 -27.41 -8.03
C ALA A 213 33.66 -27.91 -9.30
N GLU A 214 34.18 -28.97 -9.93
CA GLU A 214 33.61 -29.59 -11.14
C GLU A 214 32.32 -30.36 -10.85
N ALA A 215 32.19 -30.98 -9.67
CA ALA A 215 31.00 -31.74 -9.29
C ALA A 215 29.75 -30.85 -9.12
N LYS A 216 29.91 -29.58 -8.70
CA LYS A 216 28.78 -28.67 -8.46
C LYS A 216 28.28 -27.95 -9.72
N ALA A 217 29.13 -27.83 -10.75
CA ALA A 217 28.74 -27.32 -12.06
C ALA A 217 27.97 -28.38 -12.88
N ALA A 218 28.26 -29.67 -12.68
CA ALA A 218 27.60 -30.77 -13.38
C ALA A 218 26.14 -31.02 -12.91
N GLU A 219 25.80 -30.68 -11.66
CA GLU A 219 24.43 -30.85 -11.13
C GLU A 219 23.47 -29.75 -11.60
N ALA A 220 23.98 -28.55 -11.88
CA ALA A 220 23.18 -27.41 -12.36
C ALA A 220 22.87 -27.47 -13.86
N ALA A 221 23.59 -28.30 -14.64
CA ALA A 221 23.33 -28.52 -16.06
C ALA A 221 22.30 -29.62 -16.33
N ALA A 222 21.89 -30.39 -15.31
CA ALA A 222 21.03 -31.56 -15.46
C ALA A 222 19.51 -31.28 -15.30
N SER A 223 19.08 -30.07 -14.94
CA SER A 223 17.65 -29.75 -14.74
C SER A 223 16.97 -29.07 -15.93
N ALA A 224 17.70 -28.76 -17.00
CA ALA A 224 17.16 -28.24 -18.26
C ALA A 224 17.15 -29.31 -19.36
N TYR A 225 16.45 -30.44 -19.12
CA TYR A 225 16.27 -31.47 -20.14
C TYR A 225 15.13 -31.10 -21.09
N TYR A 226 15.40 -30.19 -22.03
CA TYR A 226 14.59 -30.02 -23.23
C TYR A 226 15.06 -31.06 -24.26
N SER A 227 14.33 -32.17 -24.38
CA SER A 227 14.60 -33.21 -25.40
C SER A 227 14.03 -32.79 -26.75
N PRO A 228 14.84 -32.60 -27.82
CA PRO A 228 14.34 -32.15 -29.12
C PRO A 228 13.61 -33.23 -29.95
N GLY A 229 13.41 -34.42 -29.39
CA GLY A 229 12.92 -35.60 -30.12
C GLY A 229 11.46 -35.99 -29.92
N ASN A 230 10.69 -35.32 -29.05
CA ASN A 230 9.30 -35.74 -28.76
C ASN A 230 8.41 -34.57 -28.29
N PRO A 231 7.65 -33.89 -29.17
CA PRO A 231 6.97 -32.63 -28.85
C PRO A 231 5.63 -32.76 -28.08
N HIS A 232 5.36 -33.86 -27.36
CA HIS A 232 4.02 -34.12 -26.80
C HIS A 232 3.91 -34.50 -25.32
N ASN A 233 4.97 -34.38 -24.51
CA ASN A 233 4.85 -34.63 -23.07
C ASN A 233 4.77 -33.33 -22.26
N VAL A 234 3.58 -32.75 -22.21
CA VAL A 234 3.18 -31.81 -21.15
C VAL A 234 2.82 -32.64 -19.92
N TYR A 235 3.62 -32.55 -18.85
CA TYR A 235 3.23 -33.08 -17.54
C TYR A 235 2.18 -32.14 -16.95
N MET A 236 0.89 -32.48 -17.09
CA MET A 236 -0.18 -31.88 -16.30
C MET A 236 -0.28 -32.59 -14.95
N PRO A 237 -0.42 -31.88 -13.82
CA PRO A 237 -0.84 -32.48 -12.57
C PRO A 237 -2.18 -33.20 -12.80
N THR A 238 -2.21 -34.49 -12.50
CA THR A 238 -3.38 -35.36 -12.64
C THR A 238 -4.58 -34.81 -11.88
N ASP A 239 -5.73 -34.76 -12.55
CA ASP A 239 -7.06 -34.56 -11.98
C ASP A 239 -7.26 -35.39 -10.71
N GLN A 240 -7.38 -34.72 -9.57
CA GLN A 240 -7.91 -35.33 -8.36
C GLN A 240 -9.41 -35.61 -8.59
N PRO A 241 -9.91 -36.82 -8.27
CA PRO A 241 -11.34 -37.09 -8.36
C PRO A 241 -12.12 -36.14 -7.44
N PRO A 242 -13.33 -35.70 -7.83
CA PRO A 242 -14.13 -34.78 -7.04
C PRO A 242 -14.44 -35.41 -5.66
N PRO A 243 -14.48 -34.60 -4.58
CA PRO A 243 -14.86 -35.10 -3.27
C PRO A 243 -16.29 -35.69 -3.32
N PRO A 244 -16.58 -36.74 -2.53
CA PRO A 244 -17.90 -37.36 -2.51
C PRO A 244 -18.97 -36.34 -2.09
N PRO A 245 -20.22 -36.46 -2.60
CA PRO A 245 -21.29 -35.54 -2.30
C PRO A 245 -21.57 -35.49 -0.79
N TYR A 246 -21.64 -34.27 -0.26
CA TYR A 246 -21.93 -33.99 1.14
C TYR A 246 -23.41 -34.30 1.42
N PHE A 247 -23.68 -35.35 2.20
CA PHE A 247 -25.01 -35.59 2.77
C PHE A 247 -25.14 -34.78 4.06
N PRO A 248 -26.07 -33.80 4.16
CA PRO A 248 -26.35 -33.15 5.44
C PRO A 248 -26.93 -34.18 6.42
N PRO A 249 -26.53 -34.16 7.71
CA PRO A 249 -27.15 -35.02 8.71
C PRO A 249 -28.64 -34.67 8.83
N GLU A 250 -29.49 -35.68 8.69
CA GLU A 250 -30.93 -35.56 8.88
C GLU A 250 -31.24 -35.04 10.29
N ASP A 251 -31.99 -33.93 10.35
CA ASP A 251 -32.63 -33.41 11.55
C ASP A 251 -33.49 -34.49 12.23
N LYS A 252 -32.92 -35.17 13.24
CA LYS A 252 -33.73 -35.92 14.20
C LYS A 252 -34.32 -34.95 15.22
N LYS A 253 -35.47 -34.42 14.83
CA LYS A 253 -36.53 -33.93 15.72
C LYS A 253 -37.10 -35.12 16.50
N ASN A 254 -36.94 -35.14 17.81
CA ASN A 254 -37.71 -35.87 18.86
C ASN A 254 -36.88 -35.81 20.14
N GLN A 255 -37.36 -35.50 21.33
CA GLN A 255 -38.68 -35.23 21.90
C GLN A 255 -38.38 -34.63 23.27
#